data_AF-A0A9Q1CRF8-F1
#
_entry.id   AF-A0A9Q1CRF8-F1
#
_cell.length_a   1.000
_cell.length_b   1.000
_cell.length_c   1.000
_cell.angle_alpha   90.00
_cell.angle_beta   90.00
_cell.angle_gamma   90.00
#
_symmetry.space_group_name_H-M   'P 1'
#
loop_
_entity.id
_entity.type
_entity.pdbx_description
1 polymer ?
#
loop_
_entity_poly.entity_id
_entity_poly.type
_entity_poly.pdbx_seq_one_letter_code
_entity_poly.pdbx_strand_id
1 'polypeptide(L)'
;MLFVPWRYETDILSSFASFQDRYTSLETAVKEKVAEYNHNSDALDSALESLDNTLEELLEHANEQDRLEKQKTAKEDSPQEMYDIGQDIGIAVNSVNTEELLKPRMPEDEYHSLINNLNKKQKQFFYHVLHWCKTKHEPLYLFLTGGAGVGKSQVLKGLYNALLRYYSALPGNDPDDTHILLMAPTGKAAYGIIGTTIHCVLQIPANQGLSNYKALPADKLNSLQVKYHSLRIIFIDEISMVGHRMFRYIDQRLQQIMGSKKVFGGVSIIAVGDLFQVKPVLDGWIFNDLTDNYGPLATNLWKSNFTAYELTEIMRQKDDQAFAQLLNRLREGNQTSDYLATLAARQTTSDKVPKEATHLFQTNDQVNAHNNARVNAHNLSSDSSH
;
A
#
# COMPACT_ATOMS: atom_id res chain seq x y z
N MET A 1 31.94 -9.47 -45.39
CA MET A 1 32.37 -10.51 -44.44
C MET A 1 31.27 -10.88 -43.43
N LEU A 2 30.43 -9.93 -42.98
CA LEU A 2 29.30 -10.16 -42.06
C LEU A 2 28.22 -11.14 -42.57
N PHE A 3 28.19 -11.47 -43.86
CA PHE A 3 27.23 -12.38 -44.49
C PHE A 3 27.71 -13.84 -44.53
N VAL A 4 28.78 -14.16 -43.79
CA VAL A 4 29.37 -15.49 -43.69
C VAL A 4 29.33 -15.91 -42.21
N PRO A 5 28.86 -17.12 -41.87
CA PRO A 5 28.77 -17.54 -40.47
C PRO A 5 30.15 -17.59 -39.82
N TRP A 6 30.31 -16.88 -38.71
CA TRP A 6 31.50 -16.88 -37.86
C TRP A 6 31.10 -17.05 -36.39
N ARG A 7 31.99 -17.56 -35.53
CA ARG A 7 31.79 -17.55 -34.06
C ARG A 7 32.88 -16.75 -33.34
N TYR A 8 34.08 -16.69 -33.90
CA TYR A 8 35.21 -15.93 -33.38
C TYR A 8 35.90 -15.13 -34.50
N GLU A 9 36.59 -14.03 -34.17
CA GLU A 9 37.28 -13.19 -35.17
C GLU A 9 38.35 -13.95 -35.97
N THR A 10 38.92 -15.01 -35.40
CA THR A 10 39.86 -15.92 -36.07
C THR A 10 39.21 -16.73 -37.19
N ASP A 11 37.90 -16.99 -37.10
CA ASP A 11 37.13 -17.69 -38.13
C ASP A 11 36.95 -16.84 -39.39
N ILE A 12 37.24 -15.54 -39.32
CA ILE A 12 37.16 -14.56 -40.39
C ILE A 12 38.42 -14.54 -41.26
N LEU A 13 39.55 -15.07 -40.78
CA LEU A 13 40.76 -15.30 -41.59
C LEU A 13 40.86 -16.74 -42.11
N SER A 14 40.44 -17.73 -41.31
CA SER A 14 40.56 -19.16 -41.66
C SER A 14 42.00 -19.48 -42.11
N SER A 15 42.21 -20.00 -43.32
CA SER A 15 43.53 -20.38 -43.85
C SER A 15 44.18 -19.33 -44.78
N PHE A 16 43.62 -18.12 -44.87
CA PHE A 16 44.11 -17.08 -45.80
C PHE A 16 45.10 -16.13 -45.13
N ALA A 17 46.10 -15.68 -45.89
CA ALA A 17 47.18 -14.82 -45.40
C ALA A 17 46.72 -13.39 -45.08
N SER A 18 45.62 -12.93 -45.69
CA SER A 18 45.03 -11.63 -45.40
C SER A 18 43.51 -11.66 -45.51
N PHE A 19 42.83 -10.72 -44.83
CA PHE A 19 41.38 -10.52 -44.98
C PHE A 19 40.99 -10.14 -46.42
N GLN A 20 41.89 -9.48 -47.15
CA GLN A 20 41.65 -9.04 -48.51
C GLN A 20 41.59 -10.23 -49.48
N ASP A 21 42.50 -11.19 -49.34
CA ASP A 21 42.52 -12.40 -50.17
C ASP A 21 41.26 -13.25 -49.95
N ARG A 22 40.84 -13.39 -48.69
CA ARG A 22 39.60 -14.11 -48.38
C ARG A 22 38.36 -13.37 -48.89
N TYR A 23 38.32 -12.04 -48.76
CA TYR A 23 37.22 -11.25 -49.30
C TYR A 23 37.09 -11.45 -50.81
N THR A 24 38.20 -11.41 -51.56
CA THR A 24 38.18 -11.67 -53.02
C THR A 24 37.69 -13.08 -53.35
N SER A 25 38.02 -14.09 -52.53
CA SER A 25 37.51 -15.47 -52.73
C SER A 25 36.00 -15.62 -52.45
N LEU A 26 35.45 -14.79 -51.56
CA LEU A 26 34.05 -14.84 -51.13
C LEU A 26 33.21 -13.72 -51.76
N GLU A 27 33.79 -12.90 -52.64
CA GLU A 27 33.17 -11.70 -53.17
C GLU A 27 31.85 -12.00 -53.86
N THR A 28 31.81 -13.06 -54.67
CA THR A 28 30.59 -13.48 -55.38
C THR A 28 29.49 -13.93 -54.43
N ALA A 29 29.81 -14.75 -53.43
CA ALA A 29 28.85 -15.24 -52.44
C ALA A 29 28.35 -14.12 -51.50
N VAL A 30 29.22 -13.17 -51.15
CA VAL A 30 28.84 -11.99 -50.38
C VAL A 30 27.93 -11.08 -51.20
N LYS A 31 28.21 -10.86 -52.48
CA LYS A 31 27.34 -10.05 -53.36
C LYS A 31 25.97 -10.68 -53.57
N GLU A 32 25.89 -12.01 -53.72
CA GLU A 32 24.61 -12.73 -53.79
C GLU A 32 23.80 -12.61 -52.49
N LYS A 33 24.45 -12.82 -51.33
CA LYS A 33 23.82 -12.64 -50.01
C LYS A 33 23.38 -11.21 -49.75
N VAL A 34 24.16 -10.23 -50.18
CA VAL A 34 23.81 -8.80 -50.09
C VAL A 34 22.61 -8.49 -50.96
N ALA A 35 22.51 -9.06 -52.17
CA ALA A 35 21.33 -8.89 -53.02
C ALA A 35 20.06 -9.54 -52.40
N GLU A 36 20.20 -10.70 -51.77
CA GLU A 36 19.11 -11.38 -51.04
C GLU A 36 18.62 -10.57 -49.83
N TYR A 37 19.53 -10.01 -49.02
CA TYR A 37 19.19 -9.21 -47.85
C TYR A 37 18.72 -7.79 -48.20
N ASN A 38 19.27 -7.18 -49.24
CA ASN A 38 18.87 -5.84 -49.68
C ASN A 38 17.59 -5.84 -50.53
N HIS A 39 17.09 -6.99 -50.97
CA HIS A 39 15.86 -7.08 -51.77
C HIS A 39 14.64 -6.45 -51.07
N ASN A 40 14.61 -6.51 -49.73
CA ASN A 40 13.56 -5.93 -48.91
C ASN A 40 14.01 -4.66 -48.17
N SER A 41 15.20 -4.10 -48.47
CA SER A 41 15.68 -2.87 -47.82
C SER A 41 14.74 -1.71 -48.11
N ASP A 42 14.36 -1.52 -49.37
CA ASP A 42 13.48 -0.43 -49.79
C ASP A 42 12.08 -0.54 -49.14
N ALA A 43 11.60 -1.77 -48.92
CA ALA A 43 10.32 -2.02 -48.24
C ALA A 43 10.41 -1.80 -46.73
N LEU A 44 11.55 -2.11 -46.12
CA LEU A 44 11.83 -1.84 -44.69
C LEU A 44 12.03 -0.35 -44.43
N ASP A 45 12.76 0.34 -45.29
CA ASP A 45 12.97 1.78 -45.21
C ASP A 45 11.66 2.53 -45.46
N SER A 46 10.85 2.11 -46.44
CA SER A 46 9.49 2.65 -46.63
C SER A 46 8.57 2.38 -45.45
N ALA A 47 8.67 1.20 -44.82
CA ALA A 47 7.89 0.88 -43.63
C ALA A 47 8.34 1.72 -42.43
N LEU A 48 9.64 1.94 -42.25
CA LEU A 48 10.20 2.80 -41.21
C LEU A 48 9.81 4.26 -41.39
N GLU A 49 9.91 4.81 -42.61
CA GLU A 49 9.42 6.17 -42.92
C GLU A 49 7.91 6.29 -42.70
N SER A 50 7.12 5.26 -43.05
CA SER A 50 5.69 5.26 -42.75
C SER A 50 5.41 5.28 -41.24
N LEU A 51 6.22 4.56 -40.46
CA LEU A 51 6.08 4.47 -39.01
C LEU A 51 6.47 5.79 -38.34
N ASP A 52 7.56 6.43 -38.79
CA ASP A 52 7.99 7.74 -38.31
C ASP A 52 6.98 8.84 -38.66
N ASN A 53 6.45 8.85 -39.89
CA ASN A 53 5.37 9.75 -40.28
C ASN A 53 4.11 9.54 -39.43
N THR A 54 3.75 8.28 -39.14
CA THR A 54 2.61 7.97 -38.25
C THR A 54 2.89 8.44 -36.81
N LEU A 55 4.14 8.36 -36.36
CA LEU A 55 4.58 8.80 -35.04
C LEU A 55 4.58 10.32 -34.92
N GLU A 56 5.01 11.02 -35.97
CA GLU A 56 4.92 12.48 -36.09
C GLU A 56 3.46 12.94 -36.14
N GLU A 57 2.59 12.30 -36.93
CA GLU A 57 1.15 12.61 -36.95
C GLU A 57 0.49 12.36 -35.58
N LEU A 58 0.86 11.29 -34.86
CA LEU A 58 0.38 11.02 -33.51
C LEU A 58 0.91 12.04 -32.49
N LEU A 59 2.15 12.50 -32.64
CA LEU A 59 2.74 13.54 -31.80
C LEU A 59 2.13 14.91 -32.08
N GLU A 60 1.83 15.23 -33.34
CA GLU A 60 1.10 16.45 -33.72
C GLU A 60 -0.34 16.41 -33.19
N HIS A 61 -1.05 15.29 -33.36
CA HIS A 61 -2.39 15.11 -32.79
C HIS A 61 -2.40 15.17 -31.26
N ALA A 62 -1.40 14.60 -30.59
CA ALA A 62 -1.25 14.69 -29.14
C ALA A 62 -0.97 16.15 -28.71
N ASN A 63 -0.07 16.85 -29.40
CA ASN A 63 0.22 18.25 -29.13
C ASN A 63 -0.96 19.18 -29.45
N GLU A 64 -1.78 18.84 -30.43
CA GLU A 64 -2.98 19.61 -30.81
C GLU A 64 -4.14 19.34 -29.85
N GLN A 65 -4.31 18.10 -29.36
CA GLN A 65 -5.18 17.80 -28.22
C GLN A 65 -4.73 18.53 -26.95
N ASP A 66 -3.42 18.57 -26.67
CA ASP A 66 -2.84 19.26 -25.52
C ASP A 66 -2.99 20.79 -25.65
N ARG A 67 -2.93 21.34 -26.87
CA ARG A 67 -3.22 22.75 -27.18
C ARG A 67 -4.71 23.08 -27.07
N LEU A 68 -5.60 22.19 -27.51
CA LEU A 68 -7.05 22.35 -27.40
C LEU A 68 -7.53 22.20 -25.95
N GLU A 69 -6.90 21.32 -25.16
CA GLU A 69 -7.12 21.21 -23.71
C GLU A 69 -6.58 22.44 -22.96
N LYS A 70 -5.39 22.95 -23.35
CA LYS A 70 -4.84 24.22 -22.83
C LYS A 70 -5.68 25.44 -23.22
N GLN A 71 -6.31 25.48 -24.39
CA GLN A 71 -7.24 26.55 -24.79
C GLN A 71 -8.61 26.44 -24.13
N LYS A 72 -9.08 25.21 -23.81
CA LYS A 72 -10.29 25.00 -23.01
C LYS A 72 -10.07 25.35 -21.53
N THR A 73 -8.90 25.07 -20.96
CA THR A 73 -8.54 25.48 -19.58
C THR A 73 -8.20 26.98 -19.48
N ALA A 74 -7.62 27.61 -20.51
CA ALA A 74 -7.31 29.04 -20.49
C ALA A 74 -8.54 29.98 -20.54
N LYS A 75 -9.76 29.48 -20.80
CA LYS A 75 -10.99 30.28 -20.74
C LYS A 75 -11.73 30.20 -19.40
N GLU A 76 -11.31 29.35 -18.47
CA GLU A 76 -11.97 29.21 -17.16
C GLU A 76 -11.09 29.38 -15.91
N ASP A 77 -9.78 29.56 -16.02
CA ASP A 77 -8.94 29.80 -14.83
C ASP A 77 -8.36 31.23 -14.77
N SER A 78 -8.97 32.04 -13.91
CA SER A 78 -8.20 32.94 -13.04
C SER A 78 -7.27 32.09 -12.15
N PRO A 79 -6.12 32.61 -11.69
CA PRO A 79 -5.11 31.79 -11.03
C PRO A 79 -5.63 31.23 -9.70
N GLN A 80 -6.17 30.02 -9.71
CA GLN A 80 -6.42 29.26 -8.50
C GLN A 80 -5.11 28.62 -8.06
N GLU A 81 -4.49 29.24 -7.06
CA GLU A 81 -3.61 28.58 -6.13
C GLU A 81 -4.18 27.20 -5.77
N MET A 82 -3.29 26.21 -5.67
CA MET A 82 -3.53 24.84 -5.25
C MET A 82 -4.56 24.77 -4.11
N TYR A 83 -5.84 24.60 -4.47
CA TYR A 83 -6.94 24.64 -3.52
C TYR A 83 -7.10 23.25 -2.89
N ASP A 84 -6.49 23.09 -1.72
CA ASP A 84 -6.65 21.89 -0.89
C ASP A 84 -7.85 22.09 0.03
N ILE A 85 -8.98 21.44 -0.31
CA ILE A 85 -10.21 21.44 0.49
C ILE A 85 -9.94 20.97 1.94
N GLY A 86 -8.83 20.27 2.20
CA GLY A 86 -8.38 19.95 3.56
C GLY A 86 -8.12 21.20 4.42
N GLN A 87 -7.62 22.29 3.85
CA GLN A 87 -7.39 23.55 4.56
C GLN A 87 -8.70 24.25 4.96
N ASP A 88 -9.73 24.19 4.11
CA ASP A 88 -11.05 24.77 4.39
C ASP A 88 -11.85 23.95 5.44
N ILE A 89 -11.60 22.65 5.54
CA ILE A 89 -12.18 21.78 6.58
C ILE A 89 -11.38 21.88 7.91
N GLY A 90 -10.33 22.70 7.97
CA GLY A 90 -9.47 22.84 9.15
C GLY A 90 -8.57 21.63 9.40
N ILE A 91 -8.38 20.75 8.42
CA ILE A 91 -7.37 19.70 8.45
C ILE A 91 -6.08 20.33 7.98
N ALA A 92 -5.34 20.95 8.91
CA ALA A 92 -3.97 21.32 8.65
C ALA A 92 -3.23 20.08 8.13
N VAL A 93 -2.58 20.19 6.96
CA VAL A 93 -1.49 19.29 6.60
C VAL A 93 -0.37 19.63 7.57
N ASN A 94 -0.50 19.17 8.82
CA ASN A 94 0.56 19.25 9.78
C ASN A 94 1.76 18.59 9.10
N SER A 95 2.84 19.36 8.95
CA SER A 95 4.16 18.77 8.85
C SER A 95 4.26 17.78 10.00
N VAL A 96 4.13 16.49 9.71
CA VAL A 96 4.09 15.46 10.75
C VAL A 96 5.40 15.62 11.53
N ASN A 97 5.33 16.14 12.75
CA ASN A 97 6.50 16.30 13.60
C ASN A 97 7.07 14.91 13.86
N THR A 98 8.40 14.77 13.82
CA THR A 98 9.07 13.48 14.03
C THR A 98 8.73 12.90 15.41
N GLU A 99 8.52 13.78 16.41
CA GLU A 99 8.06 13.45 17.76
C GLU A 99 6.67 12.80 17.80
N GLU A 100 5.79 13.06 16.82
CA GLU A 100 4.44 12.48 16.77
C GLU A 100 4.44 11.02 16.27
N LEU A 101 5.50 10.63 15.54
CA LEU A 101 5.67 9.29 14.98
C LEU A 101 6.42 8.36 15.91
N LEU A 102 7.42 8.88 16.64
CA LEU A 102 8.19 8.12 17.62
C LEU A 102 7.46 8.11 18.96
N LYS A 103 6.94 6.95 19.33
CA LYS A 103 6.10 6.84 20.53
C LYS A 103 6.94 6.46 21.74
N PRO A 104 6.61 7.00 22.93
CA PRO A 104 7.33 6.66 24.15
C PRO A 104 7.28 5.15 24.38
N ARG A 105 8.43 4.60 24.77
CA ARG A 105 8.60 3.20 25.13
C ARG A 105 7.62 2.83 26.25
N MET A 106 6.87 1.75 26.06
CA MET A 106 6.04 1.19 27.12
C MET A 106 6.91 0.80 28.32
N PRO A 107 6.48 1.06 29.57
CA PRO A 107 7.18 0.63 30.79
C PRO A 107 7.48 -0.87 30.79
N GLU A 108 8.56 -1.29 31.45
CA GLU A 108 9.01 -2.69 31.42
C GLU A 108 7.99 -3.67 31.98
N ASP A 109 7.35 -3.31 33.09
CA ASP A 109 6.36 -4.18 33.75
C ASP A 109 5.14 -4.41 32.87
N GLU A 110 4.64 -3.36 32.23
CA GLU A 110 3.51 -3.45 31.30
C GLU A 110 3.88 -4.27 30.05
N TYR A 111 5.09 -4.05 29.51
CA TYR A 111 5.59 -4.82 28.38
C TYR A 111 5.72 -6.32 28.72
N HIS A 112 6.31 -6.67 29.87
CA HIS A 112 6.43 -8.06 30.30
C HIS A 112 5.06 -8.71 30.53
N SER A 113 4.12 -7.98 31.13
CA SER A 113 2.74 -8.44 31.29
C SER A 113 2.07 -8.72 29.94
N LEU A 114 2.22 -7.82 28.97
CA LEU A 114 1.67 -7.97 27.62
C LEU A 114 2.22 -9.24 26.94
N ILE A 115 3.54 -9.43 26.95
CA ILE A 115 4.18 -10.59 26.30
C ILE A 115 3.80 -11.90 26.99
N ASN A 116 3.69 -11.90 28.32
CA ASN A 116 3.30 -13.09 29.08
C ASN A 116 1.86 -13.52 28.76
N ASN A 117 0.95 -12.57 28.57
CA ASN A 117 -0.46 -12.80 28.28
C ASN A 117 -0.75 -13.20 26.82
N LEU A 118 0.24 -13.17 25.93
CA LEU A 118 0.08 -13.68 24.56
C LEU A 118 -0.13 -15.20 24.56
N ASN A 119 -1.08 -15.66 23.75
CA ASN A 119 -1.33 -17.08 23.54
C ASN A 119 -0.23 -17.74 22.69
N LYS A 120 -0.29 -19.08 22.54
CA LYS A 120 0.75 -19.85 21.84
C LYS A 120 0.96 -19.40 20.40
N LYS A 121 -0.12 -19.22 19.62
CA LYS A 121 -0.02 -18.81 18.20
C LYS A 121 0.48 -17.36 18.06
N GLN A 122 0.05 -16.48 18.96
CA GLN A 122 0.51 -15.09 19.04
C GLN A 122 2.01 -15.03 19.35
N LYS A 123 2.48 -15.81 20.33
CA LYS A 123 3.91 -15.92 20.69
C LYS A 123 4.74 -16.48 19.53
N GLN A 124 4.26 -17.50 18.83
CA GLN A 124 4.93 -18.05 17.65
C GLN A 124 5.16 -16.99 16.57
N PHE A 125 4.12 -16.23 16.22
CA PHE A 125 4.26 -15.12 15.26
C PHE A 125 5.20 -14.03 15.78
N PHE A 126 5.02 -13.62 17.04
CA PHE A 126 5.85 -12.60 17.68
C PHE A 126 7.34 -12.95 17.64
N TYR A 127 7.71 -14.16 18.07
CA TYR A 127 9.11 -14.59 18.08
C TYR A 127 9.65 -14.83 16.67
N HIS A 128 8.82 -15.29 15.74
CA HIS A 128 9.22 -15.45 14.34
C HIS A 128 9.66 -14.11 13.73
N VAL A 129 8.82 -13.07 13.87
CA VAL A 129 9.14 -11.71 13.40
C VAL A 129 10.39 -11.17 14.09
N LEU A 130 10.42 -11.25 15.43
CA LEU A 130 11.54 -10.72 16.20
C LEU A 130 12.86 -11.41 15.84
N HIS A 131 12.84 -12.73 15.66
CA HIS A 131 14.02 -13.49 15.24
C HIS A 131 14.45 -13.11 13.83
N TRP A 132 13.52 -12.97 12.88
CA TRP A 132 13.82 -12.54 11.52
C TRP A 132 14.52 -11.17 11.50
N CYS A 133 13.93 -10.18 12.17
CA CYS A 133 14.47 -8.83 12.26
C CYS A 133 15.87 -8.75 12.92
N LYS A 134 16.22 -9.74 13.75
CA LYS A 134 17.52 -9.82 14.45
C LYS A 134 18.59 -10.57 13.67
N THR A 135 18.21 -11.53 12.83
CA THR A 135 19.16 -12.49 12.23
C THR A 135 19.29 -12.35 10.72
N LYS A 136 18.30 -11.75 10.05
CA LYS A 136 18.28 -11.61 8.60
C LYS A 136 18.29 -10.14 8.20
N HIS A 137 18.95 -9.87 7.08
CA HIS A 137 19.00 -8.55 6.45
C HIS A 137 18.02 -8.39 5.28
N GLU A 138 17.21 -9.42 5.01
CA GLU A 138 16.21 -9.41 3.94
C GLU A 138 14.87 -8.88 4.44
N PRO A 139 14.13 -8.14 3.58
CA PRO A 139 12.81 -7.65 3.94
C PRO A 139 11.83 -8.80 4.20
N LEU A 140 10.97 -8.59 5.18
CA LEU A 140 9.94 -9.53 5.58
C LEU A 140 8.56 -9.00 5.18
N TYR A 141 7.77 -9.82 4.48
CA TYR A 141 6.41 -9.48 4.07
C TYR A 141 5.41 -10.49 4.66
N LEU A 142 4.74 -10.09 5.74
CA LEU A 142 3.81 -10.95 6.45
C LEU A 142 2.42 -10.33 6.55
N PHE A 143 1.42 -11.19 6.51
CA PHE A 143 0.03 -10.82 6.77
C PHE A 143 -0.48 -11.56 8.01
N LEU A 144 -0.68 -10.84 9.11
CA LEU A 144 -1.30 -11.36 10.31
C LEU A 144 -2.83 -11.18 10.23
N THR A 145 -3.54 -12.31 10.13
CA THR A 145 -4.99 -12.33 10.01
C THR A 145 -5.67 -13.10 11.13
N GLY A 146 -6.99 -13.05 11.15
CA GLY A 146 -7.86 -13.73 12.11
C GLY A 146 -9.09 -12.91 12.43
N GLY A 147 -10.09 -13.55 13.02
CA GLY A 147 -11.39 -12.94 13.30
C GLY A 147 -11.34 -11.75 14.27
N ALA A 148 -12.51 -11.15 14.50
CA ALA A 148 -12.66 -10.12 15.52
C ALA A 148 -12.30 -10.67 16.90
N GLY A 149 -11.54 -9.90 17.69
CA GLY A 149 -11.23 -10.26 19.07
C GLY A 149 -10.13 -11.30 19.27
N VAL A 150 -9.41 -11.75 18.23
CA VAL A 150 -8.27 -12.70 18.36
C VAL A 150 -6.96 -12.07 18.85
N GLY A 151 -6.96 -10.77 19.16
CA GLY A 151 -5.80 -10.07 19.74
C GLY A 151 -4.73 -9.59 18.76
N LYS A 152 -5.05 -9.40 17.47
CA LYS A 152 -4.11 -8.89 16.44
C LYS A 152 -3.35 -7.63 16.88
N SER A 153 -4.08 -6.61 17.34
CA SER A 153 -3.48 -5.34 17.77
C SER A 153 -2.61 -5.49 19.03
N GLN A 154 -2.83 -6.50 19.88
CA GLN A 154 -1.96 -6.78 21.04
C GLN A 154 -0.60 -7.32 20.60
N VAL A 155 -0.59 -8.20 19.60
CA VAL A 155 0.66 -8.71 18.99
C VAL A 155 1.44 -7.57 18.35
N LEU A 156 0.77 -6.69 17.60
CA LEU A 156 1.39 -5.52 16.98
C LEU A 156 1.98 -4.55 18.03
N LYS A 157 1.26 -4.26 19.12
CA LYS A 157 1.77 -3.47 20.25
C LYS A 157 3.02 -4.09 20.89
N GLY A 158 3.01 -5.41 21.11
CA GLY A 158 4.17 -6.13 21.62
C GLY A 158 5.37 -6.03 20.68
N LEU A 159 5.15 -6.30 19.38
CA LEU A 159 6.21 -6.26 18.36
C LEU A 159 6.82 -4.87 18.23
N TYR A 160 6.00 -3.83 18.18
CA TYR A 160 6.46 -2.45 18.15
C TYR A 160 7.41 -2.16 19.31
N ASN A 161 7.02 -2.47 20.55
CA ASN A 161 7.85 -2.22 21.73
C ASN A 161 9.13 -3.06 21.75
N ALA A 162 9.05 -4.32 21.32
CA ALA A 162 10.22 -5.21 21.26
C ALA A 162 11.25 -4.74 20.23
N LEU A 163 10.79 -4.34 19.05
CA LEU A 163 11.64 -3.86 17.97
C LEU A 163 12.18 -2.47 18.25
N LEU A 164 11.39 -1.59 18.86
CA LEU A 164 11.83 -0.26 19.29
C LEU A 164 13.01 -0.41 20.26
N ARG A 165 12.86 -1.24 21.29
CA ARG A 165 13.92 -1.55 22.25
C ARG A 165 15.16 -2.16 21.59
N TYR A 166 14.96 -3.00 20.58
CA TYR A 166 16.07 -3.63 19.86
C TYR A 166 16.83 -2.63 18.99
N TYR A 167 16.15 -1.85 18.15
CA TYR A 167 16.80 -0.92 17.24
C TYR A 167 17.43 0.28 17.96
N SER A 168 16.83 0.76 19.05
CA SER A 168 17.43 1.83 19.88
C SER A 168 18.66 1.35 20.68
N ALA A 169 18.86 0.04 20.85
CA ALA A 169 20.01 -0.52 21.55
C ALA A 169 21.17 -0.89 20.61
N LEU A 170 20.98 -0.80 19.29
CA LEU A 170 22.03 -1.13 18.33
C LEU A 170 23.08 -0.01 18.24
N PRO A 171 24.38 -0.33 18.26
CA PRO A 171 25.41 0.67 18.12
C PRO A 171 25.36 1.31 16.73
N GLY A 172 25.42 2.64 16.68
CA GLY A 172 25.38 3.43 15.44
C GLY A 172 23.99 3.82 14.95
N ASN A 173 22.93 3.42 15.67
CA ASN A 173 21.58 3.94 15.43
C ASN A 173 21.30 5.14 16.35
N ASP A 174 20.69 6.18 15.80
CA ASP A 174 20.16 7.29 16.60
C ASP A 174 18.81 6.86 17.22
N PRO A 175 18.61 6.96 18.55
CA PRO A 175 17.31 6.72 19.16
C PRO A 175 16.17 7.58 18.59
N ASP A 176 16.49 8.75 18.04
CA ASP A 176 15.53 9.68 17.44
C ASP A 176 15.23 9.36 15.96
N ASP A 177 15.83 8.30 15.42
CA ASP A 177 15.53 7.83 14.07
C ASP A 177 14.24 7.01 14.01
N THR A 178 13.48 7.23 12.94
CA THR A 178 12.27 6.46 12.68
C THR A 178 12.60 5.10 12.06
N HIS A 179 12.83 4.10 12.90
CA HIS A 179 13.07 2.70 12.46
C HIS A 179 11.79 1.94 12.14
N ILE A 180 10.69 2.30 12.81
CA ILE A 180 9.42 1.58 12.80
C ILE A 180 8.29 2.56 12.53
N LEU A 181 7.40 2.25 11.60
CA LEU A 181 6.18 3.02 11.36
C LEU A 181 4.93 2.19 11.63
N LEU A 182 3.97 2.81 12.30
CA LEU A 182 2.63 2.26 12.51
C LEU A 182 1.66 3.07 11.66
N MET A 183 1.02 2.42 10.70
CA MET A 183 0.04 3.07 9.84
C MET A 183 -1.26 2.30 9.70
N ALA A 184 -2.32 3.03 9.38
CA ALA A 184 -3.65 2.46 9.13
C ALA A 184 -4.43 3.33 8.12
N PRO A 185 -5.44 2.78 7.42
CA PRO A 185 -6.16 3.50 6.38
C PRO A 185 -7.09 4.60 6.91
N THR A 186 -7.57 4.49 8.16
CA THR A 186 -8.48 5.48 8.77
C THR A 186 -7.89 6.09 10.04
N GLY A 187 -8.29 7.32 10.36
CA GLY A 187 -7.86 8.01 11.58
C GLY A 187 -8.22 7.25 12.86
N LYS A 188 -9.41 6.63 12.91
CA LYS A 188 -9.84 5.82 14.06
C LYS A 188 -8.98 4.56 14.23
N ALA A 189 -8.66 3.86 13.14
CA ALA A 189 -7.79 2.69 13.18
C ALA A 189 -6.36 3.08 13.57
N ALA A 190 -5.84 4.16 12.98
CA ALA A 190 -4.54 4.71 13.31
C ALA A 190 -4.46 5.06 14.80
N TYR A 191 -5.46 5.77 15.34
CA TYR A 191 -5.52 6.08 16.76
C TYR A 191 -5.49 4.81 17.65
N GLY A 192 -6.18 3.74 17.26
CA GLY A 192 -6.26 2.49 18.03
C GLY A 192 -4.91 1.75 18.20
N ILE A 193 -4.03 1.85 17.21
CA ILE A 193 -2.64 1.35 17.30
C ILE A 193 -1.66 2.42 17.75
N ILE A 194 -2.15 3.63 18.07
CA ILE A 194 -1.34 4.81 18.27
C ILE A 194 -0.36 4.92 17.08
N GLY A 195 -0.89 4.99 15.87
CA GLY A 195 -0.15 5.21 14.62
C GLY A 195 -0.70 6.44 13.90
N THR A 196 -0.33 6.58 12.63
CA THR A 196 -0.75 7.69 11.76
C THR A 196 -1.39 7.14 10.48
N THR A 197 -2.22 7.91 9.79
CA THR A 197 -2.86 7.39 8.57
C THR A 197 -1.85 7.18 7.45
N ILE A 198 -2.09 6.20 6.58
CA ILE A 198 -1.25 5.91 5.40
C ILE A 198 -1.07 7.18 4.55
N HIS A 199 -2.17 7.91 4.33
CA HIS A 199 -2.18 9.16 3.58
C HIS A 199 -1.23 10.21 4.18
N CYS A 200 -1.27 10.43 5.48
CA CYS A 200 -0.42 11.41 6.15
C CYS A 200 1.05 10.98 6.16
N VAL A 201 1.34 9.72 6.52
CA VAL A 201 2.73 9.20 6.64
C VAL A 201 3.45 9.24 5.31
N LEU A 202 2.78 8.81 4.23
CA LEU A 202 3.38 8.69 2.90
C LEU A 202 3.09 9.89 2.01
N GLN A 203 2.37 10.92 2.48
CA GLN A 203 1.91 12.07 1.69
C GLN A 203 1.14 11.67 0.42
N ILE A 204 0.22 10.72 0.56
CA ILE A 204 -0.64 10.26 -0.54
C ILE A 204 -1.92 11.12 -0.54
N PRO A 205 -2.24 11.83 -1.63
CA PRO A 205 -3.44 12.65 -1.69
C PRO A 205 -4.71 11.79 -1.56
N ALA A 206 -5.65 12.22 -0.70
CA ALA A 206 -6.89 11.47 -0.43
C ALA A 206 -7.95 11.62 -1.55
N ASN A 207 -7.95 12.75 -2.25
CA ASN A 207 -9.02 13.15 -3.19
C ASN A 207 -8.67 12.95 -4.67
N GLN A 208 -7.63 12.18 -4.99
CA GLN A 208 -7.21 11.93 -6.37
C GLN A 208 -7.38 10.45 -6.71
N GLY A 209 -7.85 10.17 -7.92
CA GLY A 209 -7.97 8.79 -8.40
C GLY A 209 -6.63 8.06 -8.29
N LEU A 210 -6.61 6.90 -7.64
CA LEU A 210 -5.42 6.05 -7.46
C LEU A 210 -4.95 5.36 -8.76
N SER A 211 -5.54 5.72 -9.90
CA SER A 211 -5.22 5.19 -11.23
C SER A 211 -3.82 5.59 -11.68
N ASN A 212 -3.45 6.87 -11.48
CA ASN A 212 -2.17 7.42 -11.92
C ASN A 212 -1.28 7.75 -10.72
N TYR A 213 -0.07 7.18 -10.72
CA TYR A 213 0.94 7.51 -9.70
C TYR A 213 1.44 8.94 -9.92
N LYS A 214 1.45 9.74 -8.85
CA LYS A 214 2.00 11.09 -8.85
C LYS A 214 3.25 11.12 -7.99
N ALA A 215 4.39 11.41 -8.62
CA ALA A 215 5.65 11.60 -7.93
C ALA A 215 5.57 12.83 -7.01
N LEU A 216 6.24 12.74 -5.85
CA LEU A 216 6.41 13.89 -4.98
C LEU A 216 7.32 14.96 -5.62
N PRO A 217 7.07 16.26 -5.36
CA PRO A 217 8.03 17.32 -5.61
C PRO A 217 9.36 17.05 -4.87
N ALA A 218 10.47 17.52 -5.44
CA ALA A 218 11.81 17.24 -4.91
C ALA A 218 11.97 17.62 -3.42
N ASP A 219 11.48 18.78 -2.99
CA ASP A 219 11.62 19.25 -1.61
C ASP A 219 10.88 18.36 -0.60
N LYS A 220 9.65 17.95 -0.95
CA LYS A 220 8.84 17.04 -0.13
C LYS A 220 9.46 15.65 -0.09
N LEU A 221 9.95 15.17 -1.24
CA LEU A 221 10.64 13.90 -1.32
C LEU A 221 11.88 13.90 -0.43
N ASN A 222 12.79 14.86 -0.61
CA ASN A 222 14.02 14.98 0.19
C ASN A 222 13.73 14.98 1.69
N SER A 223 12.69 15.72 2.10
CA SER A 223 12.24 15.76 3.49
C SER A 223 11.82 14.37 4.01
N LEU A 224 11.08 13.58 3.22
CA LEU A 224 10.73 12.20 3.57
C LEU A 224 11.92 11.25 3.53
N GLN A 225 12.85 11.44 2.59
CA GLN A 225 14.06 10.61 2.48
C GLN A 225 14.93 10.75 3.73
N VAL A 226 15.13 11.98 4.22
CA VAL A 226 15.86 12.24 5.48
C VAL A 226 15.10 11.62 6.65
N LYS A 227 13.79 11.86 6.72
CA LYS A 227 12.94 11.39 7.82
C LYS A 227 12.87 9.86 7.95
N TYR A 228 12.86 9.16 6.83
CA TYR A 228 12.71 7.70 6.76
C TYR A 228 14.01 6.99 6.35
N HIS A 229 15.16 7.65 6.42
CA HIS A 229 16.44 7.08 5.98
C HIS A 229 16.79 5.78 6.75
N SER A 230 16.41 5.73 8.03
CA SER A 230 16.65 4.64 8.97
C SER A 230 15.47 3.65 9.08
N LEU A 231 14.46 3.79 8.21
CA LEU A 231 13.23 2.98 8.25
C LEU A 231 13.50 1.53 7.86
N ARG A 232 13.10 0.61 8.73
CA ARG A 232 13.31 -0.85 8.53
C ARG A 232 12.03 -1.63 8.38
N ILE A 233 10.98 -1.22 9.09
CA ILE A 233 9.72 -1.96 9.13
C ILE A 233 8.50 -1.04 9.25
N ILE A 234 7.45 -1.41 8.51
CA ILE A 234 6.16 -0.73 8.54
C ILE A 234 5.09 -1.75 8.93
N PHE A 235 4.27 -1.39 9.91
CA PHE A 235 3.06 -2.11 10.26
C PHE A 235 1.85 -1.40 9.65
N ILE A 236 0.99 -2.15 8.97
CA ILE A 236 -0.24 -1.63 8.38
C ILE A 236 -1.42 -2.33 9.05
N ASP A 237 -2.10 -1.68 9.98
CA ASP A 237 -3.32 -2.22 10.59
C ASP A 237 -4.56 -1.91 9.73
N GLU A 238 -5.61 -2.72 9.90
CA GLU A 238 -6.84 -2.71 9.08
C GLU A 238 -6.57 -2.78 7.57
N ILE A 239 -5.67 -3.67 7.15
CA ILE A 239 -5.31 -3.87 5.73
C ILE A 239 -6.51 -4.20 4.82
N SER A 240 -7.63 -4.68 5.37
CA SER A 240 -8.85 -4.96 4.60
C SER A 240 -9.43 -3.73 3.91
N MET A 241 -9.19 -2.53 4.45
CA MET A 241 -9.64 -1.29 3.82
C MET A 241 -8.63 -0.74 2.80
N VAL A 242 -7.47 -1.39 2.63
CA VAL A 242 -6.45 -1.03 1.64
C VAL A 242 -6.66 -1.88 0.39
N GLY A 243 -7.01 -1.24 -0.72
CA GLY A 243 -7.18 -1.93 -1.99
C GLY A 243 -5.91 -2.09 -2.80
N HIS A 244 -5.99 -2.79 -3.92
CA HIS A 244 -4.82 -3.12 -4.73
C HIS A 244 -4.16 -1.87 -5.36
N ARG A 245 -4.94 -0.82 -5.70
CA ARG A 245 -4.37 0.43 -6.24
C ARG A 245 -3.64 1.20 -5.16
N MET A 246 -4.25 1.35 -3.98
CA MET A 246 -3.59 1.98 -2.82
C MET A 246 -2.31 1.23 -2.46
N PHE A 247 -2.37 -0.11 -2.47
CA PHE A 247 -1.22 -0.94 -2.12
C PHE A 247 -0.06 -0.81 -3.10
N ARG A 248 -0.35 -0.75 -4.41
CA ARG A 248 0.65 -0.42 -5.43
C ARG A 248 1.21 0.99 -5.23
N TYR A 249 0.37 1.95 -4.88
CA TYR A 249 0.81 3.32 -4.62
C TYR A 249 1.79 3.38 -3.43
N ILE A 250 1.50 2.65 -2.35
CA ILE A 250 2.39 2.50 -1.19
C ILE A 250 3.75 1.96 -1.62
N ASP A 251 3.79 0.90 -2.43
CA ASP A 251 5.03 0.33 -2.98
C ASP A 251 5.83 1.36 -3.79
N GLN A 252 5.19 2.00 -4.77
CA GLN A 252 5.86 3.02 -5.61
C GLN A 252 6.36 4.20 -4.77
N ARG A 253 5.60 4.64 -3.77
CA ARG A 253 5.98 5.73 -2.89
C ARG A 253 7.16 5.34 -1.99
N LEU A 254 7.20 4.13 -1.47
CA LEU A 254 8.33 3.64 -0.68
C LEU A 254 9.57 3.43 -1.55
N GLN A 255 9.43 2.95 -2.78
CA GLN A 255 10.55 2.90 -3.74
C GLN A 255 11.13 4.29 -4.01
N GLN A 256 10.27 5.31 -4.14
CA GLN A 256 10.69 6.70 -4.32
C GLN A 256 11.42 7.24 -3.08
N ILE A 257 10.86 7.02 -1.88
CA ILE A 257 11.44 7.48 -0.60
C ILE A 257 12.77 6.77 -0.32
N MET A 258 12.86 5.45 -0.51
CA MET A 258 14.09 4.70 -0.21
C MET A 258 15.13 4.78 -1.33
N GLY A 259 14.80 5.38 -2.49
CA GLY A 259 15.69 5.44 -3.65
C GLY A 259 16.03 4.06 -4.22
N SER A 260 15.14 3.07 -4.07
CA SER A 260 15.39 1.66 -4.35
C SER A 260 14.23 1.06 -5.15
N LYS A 261 14.54 0.35 -6.25
CA LYS A 261 13.54 -0.36 -7.08
C LYS A 261 13.08 -1.71 -6.49
N LYS A 262 13.58 -2.08 -5.31
CA LYS A 262 13.14 -3.30 -4.61
C LYS A 262 11.68 -3.13 -4.18
N VAL A 263 10.96 -4.23 -4.02
CA VAL A 263 9.59 -4.24 -3.48
C VAL A 263 9.57 -3.49 -2.14
N PHE A 264 8.65 -2.52 -2.01
CA PHE A 264 8.53 -1.53 -0.94
C PHE A 264 9.84 -0.78 -0.60
N GLY A 265 10.70 -0.53 -1.60
CA GLY A 265 12.01 0.08 -1.39
C GLY A 265 12.99 -0.78 -0.59
N GLY A 266 12.66 -2.06 -0.34
CA GLY A 266 13.43 -2.96 0.53
C GLY A 266 13.06 -2.88 2.02
N VAL A 267 11.97 -2.19 2.37
CA VAL A 267 11.44 -2.10 3.74
C VAL A 267 10.56 -3.32 4.04
N SER A 268 10.63 -3.84 5.28
CA SER A 268 9.76 -4.94 5.71
C SER A 268 8.33 -4.44 5.96
N ILE A 269 7.32 -5.20 5.53
CA ILE A 269 5.90 -4.85 5.72
C ILE A 269 5.20 -5.96 6.51
N ILE A 270 4.59 -5.58 7.63
CA ILE A 270 3.68 -6.45 8.38
C ILE A 270 2.27 -5.88 8.27
N ALA A 271 1.47 -6.49 7.39
CA ALA A 271 0.06 -6.19 7.26
C ALA A 271 -0.75 -6.92 8.34
N VAL A 272 -1.69 -6.23 8.95
CA VAL A 272 -2.56 -6.76 10.00
C VAL A 272 -4.01 -6.41 9.67
N GLY A 273 -4.91 -7.36 9.80
CA GLY A 273 -6.33 -7.12 9.56
C GLY A 273 -7.13 -8.37 9.27
N ASP A 274 -8.36 -8.20 8.85
CA ASP A 274 -9.27 -9.29 8.52
C ASP A 274 -9.97 -9.02 7.20
N LEU A 275 -9.58 -9.75 6.15
CA LEU A 275 -10.09 -9.54 4.79
C LEU A 275 -11.59 -9.88 4.63
N PHE A 276 -12.21 -10.51 5.65
CA PHE A 276 -13.65 -10.72 5.71
C PHE A 276 -14.43 -9.49 6.19
N GLN A 277 -13.75 -8.40 6.54
CA GLN A 277 -14.39 -7.14 6.94
C GLN A 277 -14.76 -6.26 5.73
N VAL A 278 -14.87 -4.95 5.96
CA VAL A 278 -15.28 -3.95 4.98
C VAL A 278 -14.26 -3.88 3.86
N LYS A 279 -14.76 -3.92 2.62
CA LYS A 279 -13.96 -3.73 1.41
C LYS A 279 -13.38 -2.32 1.33
N PRO A 280 -12.28 -2.13 0.58
CA PRO A 280 -11.78 -0.80 0.26
C PRO A 280 -12.84 0.07 -0.44
N VAL A 281 -12.86 1.36 -0.11
CA VAL A 281 -13.77 2.33 -0.73
C VAL A 281 -13.16 2.79 -2.06
N LEU A 282 -13.92 2.69 -3.15
CA LEU A 282 -13.49 3.08 -4.51
C LEU A 282 -12.22 2.34 -5.04
N ASP A 283 -11.87 1.22 -4.44
CA ASP A 283 -10.74 0.36 -4.85
C ASP A 283 -11.18 -1.12 -4.80
N GLY A 284 -10.48 -1.99 -5.53
CA GLY A 284 -10.71 -3.43 -5.49
C GLY A 284 -10.02 -4.08 -4.29
N TRP A 285 -10.33 -5.35 -4.02
CA TRP A 285 -9.61 -6.13 -3.00
C TRP A 285 -8.11 -6.16 -3.26
N ILE A 286 -7.31 -6.21 -2.20
CA ILE A 286 -5.83 -6.23 -2.30
C ILE A 286 -5.30 -7.42 -3.11
N PHE A 287 -6.03 -8.53 -3.12
CA PHE A 287 -5.73 -9.74 -3.87
C PHE A 287 -6.34 -9.78 -5.28
N ASN A 288 -7.07 -8.73 -5.71
CA ASN A 288 -7.52 -8.64 -7.09
C ASN A 288 -6.38 -8.13 -7.97
N ASP A 289 -6.28 -8.68 -9.18
CA ASP A 289 -5.30 -8.23 -10.16
C ASP A 289 -5.71 -6.86 -10.71
N LEU A 290 -4.73 -6.05 -11.09
CA LEU A 290 -4.99 -4.74 -11.68
C LEU A 290 -5.59 -4.92 -13.07
N THR A 291 -6.73 -4.29 -13.34
CA THR A 291 -7.40 -4.37 -14.64
C THR A 291 -6.99 -3.27 -15.61
N ASP A 292 -6.32 -2.22 -15.13
CA ASP A 292 -6.05 -1.01 -15.91
C ASP A 292 -4.65 -1.04 -16.53
N ASN A 293 -4.51 -0.52 -17.76
CA ASN A 293 -3.26 -0.41 -18.52
C ASN A 293 -2.53 -1.77 -18.64
N TYR A 294 -1.22 -1.80 -18.31
CA TYR A 294 -0.41 -3.02 -18.23
C TYR A 294 -0.70 -3.87 -16.98
N GLY A 295 -1.72 -3.51 -16.18
CA GLY A 295 -2.13 -4.20 -14.96
C GLY A 295 -2.32 -5.71 -15.10
N PRO A 296 -2.97 -6.22 -16.17
CA PRO A 296 -3.17 -7.66 -16.37
C PRO A 296 -1.88 -8.45 -16.59
N LEU A 297 -0.80 -7.79 -17.02
CA LEU A 297 0.52 -8.41 -17.22
C LEU A 297 1.39 -8.34 -15.96
N ALA A 298 1.02 -7.50 -14.98
CA ALA A 298 1.77 -7.33 -13.75
C ALA A 298 1.32 -8.36 -12.70
N THR A 299 2.27 -9.03 -12.06
CA THR A 299 1.98 -9.91 -10.92
C THR A 299 1.40 -9.10 -9.76
N ASN A 300 0.28 -9.55 -9.18
CA ASN A 300 -0.28 -8.91 -8.00
C ASN A 300 0.71 -8.95 -6.84
N LEU A 301 1.06 -7.76 -6.34
CA LEU A 301 2.09 -7.52 -5.32
C LEU A 301 1.83 -8.28 -4.02
N TRP A 302 0.55 -8.42 -3.65
CA TRP A 302 0.14 -9.15 -2.46
C TRP A 302 0.35 -10.64 -2.63
N LYS A 303 -0.18 -11.23 -3.71
CA LYS A 303 -0.08 -12.67 -4.00
C LYS A 303 1.37 -13.14 -4.12
N SER A 304 2.25 -12.31 -4.68
CA SER A 304 3.63 -12.71 -4.95
C SER A 304 4.57 -12.58 -3.75
N ASN A 305 4.29 -11.68 -2.79
CA ASN A 305 5.23 -11.36 -1.71
C ASN A 305 4.75 -11.75 -0.31
N PHE A 306 3.43 -11.75 -0.03
CA PHE A 306 2.95 -11.87 1.35
C PHE A 306 2.69 -13.31 1.77
N THR A 307 3.20 -13.67 2.95
CA THR A 307 2.84 -14.92 3.63
C THR A 307 1.81 -14.67 4.72
N ALA A 308 0.68 -15.37 4.67
CA ALA A 308 -0.40 -15.23 5.64
C ALA A 308 -0.17 -16.07 6.91
N TYR A 309 -0.51 -15.51 8.07
CA TYR A 309 -0.49 -16.16 9.36
C TYR A 309 -1.80 -15.91 10.10
N GLU A 310 -2.57 -16.96 10.38
CA GLU A 310 -3.90 -16.83 10.97
C GLU A 310 -3.94 -17.12 12.48
N LEU A 311 -4.44 -16.15 13.24
CA LEU A 311 -4.83 -16.29 14.63
C LEU A 311 -6.27 -16.78 14.73
N THR A 312 -6.45 -17.92 15.37
CA THR A 312 -7.76 -18.60 15.46
C THR A 312 -8.39 -18.53 16.86
N GLU A 313 -7.61 -18.19 17.88
CA GLU A 313 -8.07 -18.18 19.27
C GLU A 313 -8.70 -16.82 19.61
N ILE A 314 -9.97 -16.82 20.00
CA ILE A 314 -10.71 -15.61 20.40
C ILE A 314 -10.32 -15.22 21.83
N MET A 315 -9.84 -13.99 21.98
CA MET A 315 -9.32 -13.47 23.25
C MET A 315 -10.28 -12.49 23.93
N ARG A 316 -11.17 -11.82 23.17
CA ARG A 316 -12.05 -10.76 23.68
C ARG A 316 -13.35 -11.29 24.31
N GLN A 317 -13.96 -12.32 23.74
CA GLN A 317 -15.22 -12.92 24.24
C GLN A 317 -14.99 -14.29 24.89
N LYS A 318 -13.96 -14.43 25.73
CA LYS A 318 -13.63 -15.74 26.34
C LYS A 318 -14.78 -16.31 27.17
N ASP A 319 -15.56 -15.44 27.81
CA ASP A 319 -16.64 -15.82 28.71
C ASP A 319 -17.96 -16.14 28.00
N ASP A 320 -18.11 -15.77 26.72
CA ASP A 320 -19.32 -16.02 25.91
C ASP A 320 -18.96 -16.71 24.59
N GLN A 321 -18.69 -18.01 24.68
CA GLN A 321 -18.36 -18.85 23.52
C GLN A 321 -19.50 -18.90 22.49
N ALA A 322 -20.76 -18.86 22.94
CA ALA A 322 -21.92 -18.89 22.05
C ALA A 322 -21.95 -17.64 21.16
N PHE A 323 -21.72 -16.46 21.75
CA PHE A 323 -21.61 -15.22 20.99
C PHE A 323 -20.36 -15.16 20.11
N ALA A 324 -19.23 -15.69 20.56
CA ALA A 324 -18.02 -15.77 19.76
C ALA A 324 -18.22 -16.62 18.49
N GLN A 325 -18.88 -17.79 18.63
CA GLN A 325 -19.25 -18.65 17.50
C GLN A 325 -20.27 -17.97 16.57
N LEU A 326 -21.24 -17.23 17.14
CA LEU A 326 -22.20 -16.43 16.37
C LEU A 326 -21.49 -15.44 15.43
N LEU A 327 -20.51 -14.70 15.96
CA LEU A 327 -19.75 -13.71 15.18
C LEU A 327 -18.87 -14.35 14.11
N ASN A 328 -18.27 -15.51 14.39
CA ASN A 328 -17.49 -16.24 13.38
C ASN A 328 -18.36 -16.73 12.22
N ARG A 329 -19.57 -17.23 12.50
CA ARG A 329 -20.51 -17.61 11.43
C ARG A 329 -20.95 -16.42 10.60
N LEU A 330 -21.18 -15.28 11.24
CA LEU A 330 -21.49 -14.03 10.55
C LEU A 330 -20.33 -13.58 9.64
N ARG A 331 -19.08 -13.68 10.13
CA ARG A 331 -17.85 -13.38 9.37
C ARG A 331 -17.73 -14.21 8.09
N GLU A 332 -18.12 -15.48 8.13
CA GLU A 332 -18.07 -16.40 6.97
C GLU A 332 -19.30 -16.33 6.07
N GLY A 333 -20.37 -15.63 6.49
CA GLY A 333 -21.64 -15.61 5.77
C GLY A 333 -22.51 -16.87 5.95
N ASN A 334 -22.14 -17.76 6.88
CA ASN A 334 -22.85 -19.01 7.16
C ASN A 334 -24.06 -18.77 8.08
N GLN A 335 -25.16 -18.23 7.54
CA GLN A 335 -26.37 -17.89 8.32
C GLN A 335 -27.39 -19.04 8.33
N THR A 336 -27.60 -19.67 9.49
CA THR A 336 -28.65 -20.67 9.74
C THR A 336 -29.94 -20.01 10.23
N SER A 337 -31.10 -20.66 10.13
CA SER A 337 -32.38 -20.17 10.67
C SER A 337 -32.30 -19.84 12.18
N ASP A 338 -31.65 -20.69 12.96
CA ASP A 338 -31.49 -20.51 14.42
C ASP A 338 -30.64 -19.28 14.77
N TYR A 339 -29.73 -18.91 13.87
CA TYR A 339 -28.89 -17.72 13.99
C TYR A 339 -29.71 -16.43 13.87
N LEU A 340 -30.61 -16.36 12.88
CA LEU A 340 -31.48 -15.20 12.70
C LEU A 340 -32.44 -15.04 13.89
N ALA A 341 -32.92 -16.15 14.45
CA ALA A 341 -33.73 -16.14 15.66
C ALA A 341 -32.97 -15.57 16.87
N THR A 342 -31.70 -15.95 17.04
CA THR A 342 -30.85 -15.43 18.12
C THR A 342 -30.59 -13.92 18.01
N LEU A 343 -30.39 -13.41 16.79
CA LEU A 343 -30.26 -11.97 16.55
C LEU A 343 -31.58 -11.22 16.73
N ALA A 344 -32.69 -11.78 16.23
CA ALA A 344 -34.01 -11.19 16.38
C ALA A 344 -34.41 -11.08 17.86
N ALA A 345 -34.03 -12.06 18.70
CA ALA A 345 -34.25 -12.02 20.14
C ALA A 345 -33.50 -10.87 20.84
N ARG A 346 -32.46 -10.30 20.22
CA ARG A 346 -31.73 -9.13 20.73
C ARG A 346 -32.27 -7.80 20.21
N GLN A 347 -33.24 -7.83 19.30
CA GLN A 347 -33.93 -6.63 18.86
C GLN A 347 -34.74 -6.06 20.02
N THR A 348 -34.48 -4.80 20.38
CA THR A 348 -35.12 -4.13 21.50
C THR A 348 -35.62 -2.75 21.08
N THR A 349 -36.55 -2.19 21.85
CA THR A 349 -36.99 -0.80 21.68
C THR A 349 -35.95 0.17 22.24
N SER A 350 -35.94 1.39 21.71
CA SER A 350 -34.99 2.45 22.08
C SER A 350 -34.99 2.76 23.58
N ASP A 351 -36.11 2.53 24.26
CA ASP A 351 -36.30 2.89 25.68
C ASP A 351 -35.52 1.98 26.64
N LYS A 352 -35.15 0.78 26.18
CA LYS A 352 -34.38 -0.20 26.95
C LYS A 352 -32.88 -0.12 26.72
N VAL A 353 -32.45 0.68 25.75
CA VAL A 353 -31.02 0.87 25.45
C VAL A 353 -30.45 1.88 26.46
N PRO A 354 -29.32 1.57 27.13
CA PRO A 354 -28.67 2.53 28.02
C PRO A 354 -28.40 3.84 27.30
N LYS A 355 -28.75 4.97 27.92
CA LYS A 355 -28.60 6.29 27.29
C LYS A 355 -27.17 6.52 26.81
N GLU A 356 -26.16 6.10 27.55
CA GLU A 356 -24.74 6.27 27.23
C GLU A 356 -24.18 5.25 26.23
N ALA A 357 -25.00 4.33 25.73
CA ALA A 357 -24.53 3.34 24.76
C ALA A 357 -24.05 4.00 23.46
N THR A 358 -22.96 3.46 22.90
CA THR A 358 -22.48 3.85 21.57
C THR A 358 -23.42 3.28 20.50
N HIS A 359 -23.89 4.13 19.60
CA HIS A 359 -24.76 3.74 18.49
C HIS A 359 -23.95 3.65 17.20
N LEU A 360 -24.21 2.61 16.40
CA LEU A 360 -23.58 2.39 15.09
C LEU A 360 -24.66 2.43 14.01
N PHE A 361 -24.37 3.15 12.92
CA PHE A 361 -25.28 3.34 11.80
C PHE A 361 -24.57 3.06 10.47
N GLN A 362 -25.35 2.88 9.41
CA GLN A 362 -24.83 2.57 8.08
C GLN A 362 -24.30 3.81 7.36
N THR A 363 -24.93 4.97 7.57
CA THR A 363 -24.63 6.21 6.83
C THR A 363 -24.29 7.36 7.77
N ASN A 364 -23.47 8.29 7.29
CA ASN A 364 -23.12 9.50 8.04
C ASN A 364 -24.35 10.38 8.33
N ASP A 365 -25.33 10.41 7.43
CA ASP A 365 -26.58 11.17 7.64
C ASP A 365 -27.36 10.65 8.84
N GLN A 366 -27.44 9.32 9.02
CA GLN A 366 -28.05 8.71 10.21
C GLN A 366 -27.26 9.01 11.48
N VAL A 367 -25.93 8.94 11.42
CA VAL A 367 -25.05 9.32 12.54
C VAL A 367 -25.30 10.77 12.94
N ASN A 368 -25.31 11.68 11.97
CA ASN A 368 -25.50 13.11 12.19
C ASN A 368 -26.90 13.41 12.74
N ALA A 369 -27.95 12.79 12.19
CA ALA A 369 -29.32 12.95 12.68
C ALA A 369 -29.43 12.50 14.15
N HIS A 370 -28.88 11.33 14.50
CA HIS A 370 -28.91 10.83 15.88
C HIS A 370 -28.08 11.70 16.83
N ASN A 371 -26.87 12.09 16.44
CA ASN A 371 -26.00 12.93 17.26
C ASN A 371 -26.62 14.31 17.50
N ASN A 372 -27.16 14.95 16.46
CA ASN A 372 -27.82 16.25 16.56
C ASN A 372 -29.05 16.19 17.47
N ALA A 373 -29.89 15.15 17.33
CA ALA A 373 -31.04 14.95 18.21
C ALA A 373 -30.62 14.83 19.68
N ARG A 374 -29.53 14.10 19.95
CA ARG A 374 -29.00 13.91 21.29
C ARG A 374 -28.40 15.19 21.89
N VAL A 375 -27.65 15.96 21.11
CA VAL A 375 -27.08 17.25 21.54
C VAL A 375 -28.21 18.24 21.85
N ASN A 376 -29.21 18.32 20.98
CA ASN A 376 -30.36 19.20 21.20
C ASN A 376 -31.15 18.82 22.46
N ALA A 377 -31.37 17.52 22.70
CA ALA A 377 -32.03 17.04 23.92
C ALA A 377 -31.23 17.36 25.20
N HIS A 378 -29.89 17.33 25.14
CA HIS A 378 -29.05 17.74 26.26
C HIS A 378 -29.13 19.26 26.51
N ASN A 379 -29.08 20.08 25.46
CA ASN A 379 -29.14 21.55 25.60
C ASN A 379 -30.50 22.03 26.16
N LEU A 380 -31.60 21.39 25.76
CA LEU A 380 -32.93 21.67 26.30
C LEU A 380 -33.06 21.32 27.79
N SER A 381 -32.31 20.32 28.27
CA SER A 381 -32.32 19.93 29.68
C SER A 381 -31.50 20.85 30.59
N SER A 382 -30.44 21.50 30.06
CA SER A 382 -29.64 22.46 30.82
C SER A 382 -30.30 23.84 30.97
N ASP A 383 -31.11 24.26 29.99
CA ASP A 383 -31.84 25.54 30.07
C ASP A 383 -33.05 25.48 31.02
N SER A 384 -33.55 24.29 31.35
CA SER A 384 -34.63 24.09 32.33
C SER A 384 -34.17 24.08 33.79
N SER A 385 -32.88 24.27 34.05
CA SER A 385 -32.26 24.24 35.39
C SER A 385 -31.75 25.60 35.89
N HIS A 386 -32.19 26.71 35.27
CA HIS A 386 -31.90 28.08 35.72
C HIS A 386 -33.14 28.82 36.22
#